data_AF-A0A354HD43-F1
#
_entry.id   AF-A0A354HD43-F1
#
_cell.length_a   1.000
_cell.length_b   1.000
_cell.length_c   1.000
_cell.angle_alpha   90.00
_cell.angle_beta   90.00
_cell.angle_gamma   90.00
#
_symmetry.space_group_name_H-M   'P 1'
#
loop_
_entity.id
_entity.type
_entity.pdbx_description
1 polymer ?
#
loop_
_entity_poly.entity_id
_entity_poly.type
_entity_poly.pdbx_seq_one_letter_code
_entity_poly.pdbx_strand_id
1 'polypeptide(L)'
;MNNNKFSEDTYEIVCPYCFKRYSNYKALFVDYRNTSEETYPEYEEYLRYFLGTESFGGRKMPLYFQKRQNDGIPSVFAAGTASGEVSYVRACPHCCNLLPALAGKVKTVSVVVTGSDDAERSFYIASVLHRLNRDMLAGFGASFMPADLRTANLFYEQYEEPLYARGLVPEAAASIAPLVYEFGRQGAAEPEEWKGNAVTYNSALVYIYNIDRDLCERYPMIAYNAIARADGFAVITDLAEAAPSDDPAYDPWLGYLTDTFRKVFGAFPCDRPSALIMTKADKVFGDDKKWAAVMKGDNADRIEKAVPTPAFKARSDKAEAVFRTRIPAHYSAYSALFGRETSMYFPERTFFEPNEDGTASVNDCRIPEASFEWLLSKFSILPENAAKSFTITL
;
A
#
# COMPACT_ATOMS: atom_id res chain seq x y z
N MET A 1 -10.82 9.78 -11.90
CA MET A 1 -9.63 9.35 -12.71
C MET A 1 -8.94 10.54 -13.37
N ASN A 2 -7.68 10.84 -13.04
CA ASN A 2 -6.92 11.95 -13.65
C ASN A 2 -6.18 11.52 -14.92
N ASN A 3 -6.30 12.33 -15.98
CA ASN A 3 -5.57 12.15 -17.24
C ASN A 3 -4.08 12.53 -17.07
N ASN A 4 -3.26 11.63 -16.50
CA ASN A 4 -1.79 11.68 -16.62
C ASN A 4 -1.38 11.32 -18.07
N LYS A 5 -1.85 12.06 -19.08
CA LYS A 5 -1.64 11.72 -20.48
C LYS A 5 -0.32 12.28 -20.98
N PHE A 6 0.64 11.38 -21.14
CA PHE A 6 1.84 11.43 -21.98
C PHE A 6 1.97 12.67 -22.88
N SER A 7 2.95 13.51 -22.57
CA SER A 7 3.83 14.07 -23.59
C SER A 7 5.06 13.15 -23.66
N GLU A 8 5.31 12.60 -24.85
CA GLU A 8 6.44 11.74 -25.25
C GLU A 8 7.48 11.42 -24.14
N ASP A 9 7.48 10.15 -23.72
CA ASP A 9 8.45 9.46 -22.88
C ASP A 9 8.56 9.76 -21.37
N THR A 10 7.76 10.65 -20.75
CA THR A 10 7.79 10.77 -19.27
C THR A 10 6.43 11.03 -18.58
N TYR A 11 6.26 10.45 -17.38
CA TYR A 11 5.16 10.75 -16.46
C TYR A 11 5.53 11.94 -15.54
N GLU A 12 4.53 12.69 -15.06
CA GLU A 12 4.74 13.63 -13.93
C GLU A 12 5.27 12.90 -12.70
N ILE A 13 6.27 13.49 -12.03
CA ILE A 13 6.73 12.99 -10.73
C ILE A 13 5.78 13.49 -9.65
N VAL A 14 5.17 12.57 -8.92
CA VAL A 14 4.57 12.85 -7.61
C VAL A 14 5.60 12.46 -6.55
N CYS A 15 6.06 13.43 -5.75
CA CYS A 15 6.99 13.13 -4.66
C CYS A 15 6.28 12.32 -3.56
N PRO A 16 6.79 11.14 -3.15
CA PRO A 16 6.16 10.32 -2.12
C PRO A 16 6.13 10.98 -0.73
N TYR A 17 7.04 11.92 -0.44
CA TYR A 17 7.16 12.51 0.90
C TYR A 17 6.43 13.85 1.05
N CYS A 18 6.46 14.71 0.02
CA CYS A 18 5.86 16.05 0.07
C CYS A 18 4.66 16.25 -0.86
N PHE A 19 4.26 15.22 -1.62
CA PHE A 19 3.07 15.18 -2.50
C PHE A 19 3.01 16.26 -3.60
N LYS A 20 4.05 17.08 -3.77
CA LYS A 20 4.17 18.03 -4.88
C LYS A 20 4.33 17.28 -6.20
N ARG A 21 3.71 17.84 -7.25
CA ARG A 21 3.79 17.38 -8.65
C ARG A 21 4.72 18.28 -9.44
N TYR A 22 5.58 17.68 -10.26
CA TYR A 22 6.49 18.41 -11.15
C TYR A 22 6.95 17.53 -12.31
N SER A 23 7.40 18.16 -13.40
CA SER A 23 7.99 17.47 -14.54
C SER A 23 9.42 16.99 -14.26
N ASN A 24 9.88 15.97 -14.98
CA ASN A 24 11.22 15.39 -14.83
C ASN A 24 12.35 16.43 -14.97
N TYR A 25 12.19 17.43 -15.82
CA TYR A 25 13.13 18.55 -16.00
C TYR A 25 13.34 19.41 -14.74
N LYS A 26 12.43 19.37 -13.76
CA LYS A 26 12.56 20.09 -12.49
C LYS A 26 13.22 19.25 -11.39
N ALA A 27 13.47 17.96 -11.60
CA ALA A 27 14.16 17.13 -10.61
C ALA A 27 15.59 17.65 -10.38
N LEU A 28 16.02 17.61 -9.11
CA LEU A 28 17.41 17.85 -8.75
C LEU A 28 18.20 16.56 -8.99
N PHE A 29 19.49 16.69 -9.21
CA PHE A 29 20.49 15.62 -9.24
C PHE A 29 21.45 15.80 -8.08
N VAL A 30 22.00 14.68 -7.59
CA VAL A 30 22.89 14.67 -6.43
C VAL A 30 24.31 14.33 -6.87
N ASP A 31 25.27 15.18 -6.53
CA ASP A 31 26.71 14.85 -6.57
C ASP A 31 27.15 14.52 -5.13
N TYR A 32 27.56 13.27 -4.89
CA TYR A 32 28.06 12.82 -3.58
C TYR A 32 29.55 13.07 -3.38
N ARG A 33 30.30 13.41 -4.44
CA ARG A 33 31.74 13.73 -4.36
C ARG A 33 32.00 15.21 -4.12
N ASN A 34 31.01 16.05 -4.41
CA ASN A 34 31.03 17.47 -4.06
C ASN A 34 30.02 17.75 -2.94
N THR A 35 30.39 18.60 -1.99
CA THR A 35 29.50 18.98 -0.89
C THR A 35 29.09 20.44 -1.02
N SER A 36 27.81 20.73 -0.85
CA SER A 36 27.35 22.11 -0.80
C SER A 36 27.85 22.81 0.48
N GLU A 37 28.03 24.13 0.39
CA GLU A 37 28.11 25.00 1.57
C GLU A 37 26.72 25.46 2.03
N GLU A 38 25.70 25.27 1.19
CA GLU A 38 24.31 25.49 1.53
C GLU A 38 23.80 24.35 2.42
N THR A 39 23.04 24.70 3.45
CA THR A 39 22.14 23.76 4.12
C THR A 39 20.84 23.64 3.34
N TYR A 40 20.14 22.51 3.49
CA TYR A 40 18.82 22.28 2.89
C TYR A 40 17.80 22.07 4.03
N PRO A 41 17.23 23.15 4.60
CA PRO A 41 16.38 23.05 5.80
C PRO A 41 15.19 22.11 5.64
N GLU A 42 14.58 22.06 4.45
CA GLU A 42 13.46 21.16 4.13
C GLU A 42 13.87 19.68 4.10
N TYR A 43 15.16 19.40 3.84
CA TYR A 43 15.71 18.06 3.97
C TYR A 43 15.94 17.69 5.43
N GLU A 44 16.49 18.60 6.24
CA GLU A 44 16.65 18.36 7.68
C GLU A 44 15.31 18.19 8.38
N GLU A 45 14.30 18.95 7.97
CA GLU A 45 12.91 18.80 8.40
C GLU A 45 12.35 17.42 8.02
N TYR A 46 12.64 16.93 6.80
CA TYR A 46 12.31 15.55 6.43
C TYR A 46 13.01 14.52 7.31
N LEU A 47 14.32 14.63 7.54
CA LEU A 47 15.07 13.67 8.37
C LEU A 47 14.49 13.60 9.78
N ARG A 48 14.12 14.76 10.33
CA ARG A 48 13.50 14.87 11.65
C ARG A 48 12.11 14.23 11.70
N TYR A 49 11.23 14.55 10.74
CA TYR A 49 9.84 14.07 10.78
C TYR A 49 9.67 12.64 10.27
N PHE A 50 10.32 12.27 9.16
CA PHE A 50 10.10 10.99 8.51
C PHE A 50 11.11 9.92 8.95
N LEU A 51 12.34 10.28 9.28
CA LEU A 51 13.38 9.33 9.73
C LEU A 51 13.74 9.46 11.22
N GLY A 52 13.01 10.27 12.00
CA GLY A 52 13.26 10.46 13.43
C GLY A 52 14.67 10.96 13.79
N THR A 53 15.41 11.50 12.82
CA THR A 53 16.85 11.81 12.94
C THR A 53 17.05 13.29 13.20
N GLU A 54 17.68 13.66 14.33
CA GLU A 54 17.64 15.05 14.81
C GLU A 54 18.38 16.08 13.91
N SER A 55 19.49 15.69 13.26
CA SER A 55 20.19 16.47 12.22
C SER A 55 21.29 15.65 11.50
N PHE A 56 21.93 16.22 10.47
CA PHE A 56 23.18 15.69 9.89
C PHE A 56 24.45 15.91 10.75
N GLY A 57 24.32 16.46 11.97
CA GLY A 57 25.42 16.61 12.92
C GLY A 57 26.58 17.48 12.42
N GLY A 58 26.28 18.54 11.65
CA GLY A 58 27.28 19.45 11.08
C GLY A 58 28.08 18.89 9.90
N ARG A 59 27.75 17.70 9.38
CA ARG A 59 28.33 17.17 8.14
C ARG A 59 27.85 18.01 6.96
N LYS A 60 28.76 18.41 6.05
CA LYS A 60 28.38 19.10 4.81
C LYS A 60 27.49 18.20 3.95
N MET A 61 26.42 18.78 3.40
CA MET A 61 25.45 18.08 2.57
C MET A 61 26.02 17.77 1.17
N PRO A 62 25.60 16.68 0.50
CA PRO A 62 25.86 16.48 -0.93
C PRO A 62 25.37 17.68 -1.75
N LEU A 63 26.01 17.96 -2.88
CA LEU A 63 25.58 19.04 -3.77
C LEU A 63 24.33 18.62 -4.57
N TYR A 64 23.24 19.37 -4.40
CA TYR A 64 22.03 19.23 -5.21
C TYR A 64 22.04 20.27 -6.34
N PHE A 65 21.77 19.86 -7.57
CA PHE A 65 21.80 20.75 -8.73
C PHE A 65 20.74 20.39 -9.77
N GLN A 66 20.26 21.37 -10.55
CA GLN A 66 19.41 21.09 -11.72
C GLN A 66 20.26 20.73 -12.94
N LYS A 67 19.72 19.85 -13.78
CA LYS A 67 20.35 19.49 -15.06
C LYS A 67 20.48 20.74 -15.95
N ARG A 68 21.68 20.94 -16.54
CA ARG A 68 21.92 22.01 -17.51
C ARG A 68 21.35 21.58 -18.86
N GLN A 69 20.69 22.51 -19.59
CA GLN A 69 20.06 22.20 -20.88
C GLN A 69 21.03 21.62 -21.93
N ASN A 70 22.32 22.01 -21.87
CA ASN A 70 23.37 21.60 -22.81
C ASN A 70 24.50 20.82 -22.09
N ASP A 71 24.19 19.88 -21.19
CA ASP A 71 25.21 19.04 -20.53
C ASP A 71 25.73 17.88 -21.41
N GLY A 72 25.25 17.76 -22.65
CA GLY A 72 25.65 16.73 -23.60
C GLY A 72 25.06 15.35 -23.35
N ILE A 73 24.22 15.19 -22.32
CA ILE A 73 23.59 13.91 -21.96
C ILE A 73 22.14 13.91 -22.48
N PRO A 74 21.74 13.04 -23.42
CA PRO A 74 20.38 13.06 -23.96
C PRO A 74 19.29 12.72 -22.94
N SER A 75 19.59 11.87 -21.96
CA SER A 75 18.59 11.36 -21.01
C SER A 75 18.19 12.41 -19.97
N VAL A 76 16.89 12.69 -19.82
CA VAL A 76 16.34 13.53 -18.73
C VAL A 76 16.49 12.89 -17.33
N PHE A 77 16.91 11.63 -17.27
CA PHE A 77 17.11 10.86 -16.04
C PHE A 77 18.58 10.79 -15.59
N ALA A 78 19.47 11.53 -16.25
CA ALA A 78 20.89 11.61 -15.95
C ALA A 78 21.41 13.05 -16.17
N ALA A 79 22.37 13.48 -15.36
CA ALA A 79 22.99 14.80 -15.48
C ALA A 79 24.50 14.77 -15.19
N GLY A 80 25.25 15.62 -15.88
CA GLY A 80 26.70 15.77 -15.68
C GLY A 80 27.00 16.52 -14.38
N THR A 81 27.83 15.94 -13.52
CA THR A 81 28.24 16.54 -12.24
C THR A 81 29.37 17.57 -12.43
N ALA A 82 29.58 18.44 -11.43
CA ALA A 82 30.74 19.32 -11.40
C ALA A 82 32.06 18.54 -11.24
N SER A 83 32.00 17.34 -10.67
CA SER A 83 33.11 16.38 -10.56
C SER A 83 33.45 15.63 -11.87
N GLY A 84 32.69 15.85 -12.95
CA GLY A 84 32.95 15.26 -14.28
C GLY A 84 32.37 13.86 -14.49
N GLU A 85 31.54 13.37 -13.56
CA GLU A 85 30.82 12.09 -13.66
C GLU A 85 29.37 12.30 -14.09
N VAL A 86 28.65 11.19 -14.32
CA VAL A 86 27.20 11.22 -14.60
C VAL A 86 26.46 10.79 -13.34
N SER A 87 25.61 11.67 -12.80
CA SER A 87 24.69 11.31 -11.73
C SER A 87 23.36 10.83 -12.30
N TYR A 88 22.91 9.69 -11.81
CA TYR A 88 21.57 9.13 -12.02
C TYR A 88 20.67 9.29 -10.78
N VAL A 89 21.24 9.77 -9.67
CA VAL A 89 20.53 9.93 -8.40
C VAL A 89 19.79 11.25 -8.42
N ARG A 90 18.45 11.16 -8.35
CA ARG A 90 17.54 12.30 -8.44
C ARG A 90 16.88 12.60 -7.11
N ALA A 91 16.52 13.86 -6.93
CA ALA A 91 15.88 14.36 -5.72
C ALA A 91 14.73 15.34 -6.03
N CYS A 92 13.80 15.45 -5.08
CA CYS A 92 12.66 16.36 -5.18
C CYS A 92 13.10 17.83 -5.06
N PRO A 93 12.70 18.73 -5.97
CA PRO A 93 13.04 20.16 -5.88
C PRO A 93 12.28 20.93 -4.77
N HIS A 94 11.43 20.26 -3.99
CA HIS A 94 10.60 20.89 -2.96
C HIS A 94 10.93 20.42 -1.53
N CYS A 95 11.59 19.27 -1.37
CA CYS A 95 11.98 18.73 -0.06
C CYS A 95 13.31 17.97 -0.10
N CYS A 96 14.06 18.10 -1.20
CA CYS A 96 15.39 17.52 -1.47
C CYS A 96 15.52 16.00 -1.27
N ASN A 97 14.41 15.29 -1.08
CA ASN A 97 14.40 13.85 -0.87
C ASN A 97 14.75 13.07 -2.12
N LEU A 98 15.53 12.00 -1.93
CA LEU A 98 15.87 11.05 -2.98
C LEU A 98 14.61 10.40 -3.56
N LEU A 99 14.54 10.39 -4.88
CA LEU A 99 13.45 9.82 -5.65
C LEU A 99 13.81 8.40 -6.08
N PRO A 100 12.82 7.47 -6.12
CA PRO A 100 13.01 6.14 -6.70
C PRO A 100 13.57 6.21 -8.13
N ALA A 101 14.37 5.22 -8.51
CA ALA A 101 15.05 5.20 -9.80
C ALA A 101 14.08 5.28 -11.00
N LEU A 102 12.88 4.72 -10.83
CA LEU A 102 11.78 4.72 -11.81
C LEU A 102 10.82 5.92 -11.71
N ALA A 103 11.01 6.86 -10.76
CA ALA A 103 10.07 7.99 -10.58
C ALA A 103 9.98 8.85 -11.85
N GLY A 104 8.78 9.02 -12.41
CA GLY A 104 8.55 9.71 -13.69
C GLY A 104 8.92 8.92 -14.96
N LYS A 105 9.50 7.71 -14.84
CA LYS A 105 9.65 6.73 -15.93
C LYS A 105 8.45 5.80 -16.04
N VAL A 106 7.83 5.47 -14.90
CA VAL A 106 6.73 4.51 -14.80
C VAL A 106 5.52 5.12 -14.11
N LYS A 107 4.35 4.50 -14.28
CA LYS A 107 3.15 4.88 -13.52
C LYS A 107 3.43 4.78 -12.03
N THR A 108 3.06 5.82 -11.30
CA THR A 108 3.09 5.84 -9.84
C THR A 108 1.67 5.65 -9.31
N VAL A 109 1.53 4.84 -8.26
CA VAL A 109 0.28 4.54 -7.58
C VAL A 109 0.52 4.60 -6.08
N SER A 110 -0.45 5.14 -5.34
CA SER A 110 -0.37 5.32 -3.90
C SER A 110 -1.51 4.59 -3.18
N VAL A 111 -1.16 3.80 -2.16
CA VAL A 111 -2.10 3.05 -1.32
C VAL A 111 -1.93 3.50 0.12
N VAL A 112 -3.03 3.90 0.75
CA VAL A 112 -3.05 4.17 2.19
C VAL A 112 -3.58 2.93 2.91
N VAL A 113 -2.74 2.33 3.75
CA VAL A 113 -3.12 1.27 4.69
C VAL A 113 -3.42 1.92 6.03
N THR A 114 -4.60 1.68 6.59
CA THR A 114 -5.08 2.46 7.73
C THR A 114 -6.09 1.69 8.57
N GLY A 115 -6.25 1.97 9.86
CA GLY A 115 -6.95 1.07 10.79
C GLY A 115 -6.70 1.40 12.26
N SER A 116 -7.51 0.83 13.15
CA SER A 116 -7.51 1.13 14.59
C SER A 116 -6.32 0.55 15.36
N ASP A 117 -5.89 -0.67 15.01
CA ASP A 117 -4.90 -1.45 15.75
C ASP A 117 -3.56 -1.50 14.99
N ASP A 118 -2.52 -0.89 15.58
CA ASP A 118 -1.19 -0.77 14.97
C ASP A 118 -0.54 -2.13 14.69
N ALA A 119 -0.73 -3.09 15.59
CA ALA A 119 -0.22 -4.44 15.45
C ALA A 119 -0.83 -5.14 14.22
N GLU A 120 -2.13 -4.95 14.00
CA GLU A 120 -2.84 -5.58 12.89
C GLU A 120 -2.48 -4.95 11.55
N ARG A 121 -2.33 -3.61 11.50
CA ARG A 121 -1.85 -2.94 10.28
C ARG A 121 -0.43 -3.40 9.93
N SER A 122 0.47 -3.43 10.90
CA SER A 122 1.85 -3.84 10.64
C SER A 122 1.95 -5.33 10.31
N PHE A 123 1.14 -6.20 10.91
CA PHE A 123 1.02 -7.61 10.52
C PHE A 123 0.48 -7.78 9.08
N TYR A 124 -0.56 -7.03 8.70
CA TYR A 124 -1.11 -7.06 7.34
C TYR A 124 -0.07 -6.58 6.32
N ILE A 125 0.64 -5.48 6.60
CA ILE A 125 1.71 -4.97 5.73
C ILE A 125 2.85 -5.99 5.62
N ALA A 126 3.30 -6.58 6.74
CA ALA A 126 4.34 -7.59 6.77
C ALA A 126 3.98 -8.83 5.93
N SER A 127 2.80 -9.40 6.16
CA SER A 127 2.33 -10.61 5.46
C SER A 127 2.15 -10.37 3.97
N VAL A 128 1.41 -9.31 3.60
CA VAL A 128 1.12 -9.00 2.19
C VAL A 128 2.40 -8.73 1.41
N LEU A 129 3.33 -7.94 1.96
CA LEU A 129 4.57 -7.61 1.25
C LEU A 129 5.54 -8.79 1.17
N HIS A 130 5.70 -9.56 2.25
CA HIS A 130 6.53 -10.77 2.23
C HIS A 130 6.03 -11.74 1.14
N ARG A 131 4.71 -11.94 1.06
CA ARG A 131 4.13 -12.84 0.09
C ARG A 131 4.15 -12.29 -1.34
N LEU A 132 3.87 -11.01 -1.57
CA LEU A 132 4.03 -10.41 -2.90
C LEU A 132 5.49 -10.49 -3.39
N ASN A 133 6.48 -10.30 -2.52
CA ASN A 133 7.90 -10.44 -2.88
C ASN A 133 8.27 -11.89 -3.26
N ARG A 134 7.64 -12.89 -2.64
CA ARG A 134 7.93 -14.32 -2.83
C ARG A 134 7.16 -14.95 -3.99
N ASP A 135 5.85 -14.69 -4.06
CA ASP A 135 4.91 -15.46 -4.89
C ASP A 135 4.60 -14.81 -6.24
N MET A 136 4.69 -13.47 -6.37
CA MET A 136 4.33 -12.76 -7.61
C MET A 136 5.15 -13.24 -8.82
N LEU A 137 6.41 -13.63 -8.59
CA LEU A 137 7.28 -14.12 -9.66
C LEU A 137 6.79 -15.47 -10.19
N ALA A 138 6.36 -16.38 -9.30
CA ALA A 138 5.89 -17.71 -9.67
C ALA A 138 4.44 -17.69 -10.21
N GLY A 139 3.56 -16.88 -9.62
CA GLY A 139 2.14 -16.83 -9.99
C GLY A 139 1.82 -15.92 -11.19
N PHE A 140 2.51 -14.78 -11.32
CA PHE A 140 2.17 -13.75 -12.32
C PHE A 140 3.28 -13.44 -13.32
N GLY A 141 4.46 -14.06 -13.16
CA GLY A 141 5.66 -13.69 -13.93
C GLY A 141 6.05 -12.24 -13.68
N ALA A 142 5.88 -11.74 -12.45
CA ALA A 142 6.14 -10.35 -12.08
C ALA A 142 6.99 -10.25 -10.81
N SER A 143 7.97 -9.35 -10.79
CA SER A 143 8.68 -8.97 -9.58
C SER A 143 7.89 -7.90 -8.82
N PHE A 144 7.75 -8.07 -7.51
CA PHE A 144 7.43 -7.01 -6.58
C PHE A 144 8.62 -6.90 -5.62
N MET A 145 9.28 -5.75 -5.56
CA MET A 145 10.53 -5.58 -4.80
C MET A 145 10.65 -4.16 -4.22
N PRO A 146 11.36 -3.95 -3.10
CA PRO A 146 11.67 -2.61 -2.61
C PRO A 146 12.45 -1.79 -3.65
N ALA A 147 12.04 -0.54 -3.89
CA ALA A 147 12.61 0.34 -4.91
C ALA A 147 13.98 0.93 -4.53
N ASP A 148 14.29 0.95 -3.22
CA ASP A 148 15.57 1.41 -2.70
C ASP A 148 15.99 0.60 -1.46
N LEU A 149 17.30 0.59 -1.18
CA LEU A 149 17.88 -0.13 -0.04
C LEU A 149 17.29 0.34 1.30
N ARG A 150 16.90 1.61 1.41
CA ARG A 150 16.27 2.14 2.62
C ARG A 150 14.90 1.49 2.86
N THR A 151 14.09 1.33 1.81
CA THR A 151 12.80 0.63 1.89
C THR A 151 13.01 -0.85 2.20
N ALA A 152 14.02 -1.49 1.61
CA ALA A 152 14.37 -2.88 1.92
C ALA A 152 14.71 -3.06 3.41
N ASN A 153 15.60 -2.21 3.94
CA ASN A 153 15.97 -2.24 5.36
C ASN A 153 14.78 -1.89 6.27
N LEU A 154 14.02 -0.85 5.94
CA LEU A 154 12.85 -0.43 6.72
C LEU A 154 11.79 -1.54 6.81
N PHE A 155 11.53 -2.22 5.68
CA PHE A 155 10.64 -3.38 5.64
C PHE A 155 11.19 -4.54 6.46
N TYR A 156 12.47 -4.88 6.27
CA TYR A 156 13.12 -5.98 6.97
C TYR A 156 13.12 -5.77 8.49
N GLU A 157 13.63 -4.63 8.96
CA GLU A 157 13.81 -4.33 10.39
C GLU A 157 12.48 -4.13 11.14
N GLN A 158 11.48 -3.48 10.52
CA GLN A 158 10.23 -3.13 11.19
C GLN A 158 9.10 -4.15 10.99
N TYR A 159 9.12 -4.92 9.90
CA TYR A 159 7.98 -5.78 9.51
C TYR A 159 8.38 -7.26 9.36
N GLU A 160 9.40 -7.57 8.55
CA GLU A 160 9.70 -8.95 8.17
C GLU A 160 10.48 -9.72 9.26
N GLU A 161 11.58 -9.19 9.78
CA GLU A 161 12.37 -9.82 10.84
C GLU A 161 11.57 -10.02 12.13
N PRO A 162 10.82 -9.01 12.66
CA PRO A 162 10.01 -9.19 13.85
C PRO A 162 9.02 -10.34 13.68
N LEU A 163 8.29 -10.38 12.55
CA LEU A 163 7.25 -11.38 12.32
C LEU A 163 7.80 -12.77 12.04
N TYR A 164 8.68 -12.91 11.03
CA TYR A 164 9.07 -14.21 10.49
C TYR A 164 10.33 -14.80 11.13
N ALA A 165 11.28 -13.98 11.56
CA ALA A 165 12.52 -14.47 12.19
C ALA A 165 12.40 -14.55 13.71
N ARG A 166 11.68 -13.61 14.34
CA ARG A 166 11.56 -13.52 15.80
C ARG A 166 10.22 -14.03 16.36
N GLY A 167 9.19 -14.23 15.52
CA GLY A 167 7.87 -14.65 15.99
C GLY A 167 7.21 -13.62 16.91
N LEU A 168 7.41 -12.34 16.62
CA LEU A 168 6.88 -11.20 17.36
C LEU A 168 5.94 -10.38 16.49
N VAL A 169 4.97 -9.72 17.12
CA VAL A 169 4.12 -8.77 16.42
C VAL A 169 4.99 -7.56 16.04
N PRO A 170 5.03 -7.14 14.77
CA PRO A 170 5.66 -5.90 14.36
C PRO A 170 5.15 -4.70 15.20
N GLU A 171 6.07 -3.93 15.77
CA GLU A 171 5.70 -2.70 16.49
C GLU A 171 5.16 -1.64 15.51
N ALA A 172 4.44 -0.65 16.04
CA ALA A 172 3.97 0.47 15.23
C ALA A 172 5.17 1.17 14.55
N ALA A 173 5.12 1.30 13.22
CA ALA A 173 6.21 1.88 12.46
C ALA A 173 6.45 3.34 12.89
N ALA A 174 7.57 3.59 13.57
CA ALA A 174 7.92 4.94 14.04
C ALA A 174 8.21 5.94 12.90
N SER A 175 8.30 5.47 11.65
CA SER A 175 8.60 6.26 10.46
C SER A 175 7.33 6.57 9.66
N ILE A 176 7.20 7.85 9.29
CA ILE A 176 6.17 8.34 8.34
C ILE A 176 6.57 8.05 6.88
N ALA A 177 7.77 7.54 6.63
CA ALA A 177 8.25 7.32 5.27
C ALA A 177 7.41 6.21 4.60
N PRO A 178 6.85 6.44 3.40
CA PRO A 178 6.15 5.38 2.69
C PRO A 178 7.12 4.27 2.32
N LEU A 179 6.63 3.04 2.39
CA LEU A 179 7.29 1.91 1.76
C LEU A 179 7.12 2.05 0.23
N VAL A 180 8.22 2.08 -0.51
CA VAL A 180 8.19 2.24 -1.97
C VAL A 180 8.60 0.95 -2.67
N TYR A 181 7.66 0.33 -3.37
CA TYR A 181 7.87 -0.90 -4.11
C TYR A 181 7.85 -0.68 -5.63
N GLU A 182 8.71 -1.39 -6.34
CA GLU A 182 8.71 -1.52 -7.79
C GLU A 182 7.99 -2.82 -8.17
N PHE A 183 6.93 -2.68 -8.95
CA PHE A 183 6.31 -3.75 -9.72
C PHE A 183 6.93 -3.78 -11.12
N GLY A 184 7.27 -4.97 -11.62
CA GLY A 184 7.78 -5.17 -12.98
C GLY A 184 7.39 -6.54 -13.53
N ARG A 185 6.87 -6.60 -14.75
CA ARG A 185 6.45 -7.85 -15.40
C ARG A 185 7.57 -8.42 -16.27
N GLN A 186 7.96 -9.67 -16.04
CA GLN A 186 8.94 -10.36 -16.87
C GLN A 186 8.38 -10.68 -18.26
N GLY A 187 9.26 -10.66 -19.28
CA GLY A 187 8.93 -11.04 -20.65
C GLY A 187 8.09 -10.03 -21.45
N ALA A 188 7.61 -8.94 -20.84
CA ALA A 188 6.90 -7.87 -21.53
C ALA A 188 7.89 -6.95 -22.27
N ALA A 189 8.27 -7.35 -23.50
CA ALA A 189 9.26 -6.67 -24.32
C ALA A 189 8.77 -5.32 -24.92
N GLU A 190 7.46 -5.09 -24.97
CA GLU A 190 6.86 -3.86 -25.52
C GLU A 190 6.03 -3.12 -24.46
N PRO A 191 6.11 -1.78 -24.36
CA PRO A 191 5.36 -0.99 -23.39
C PRO A 191 3.85 -0.98 -23.69
N GLU A 192 3.03 -1.01 -22.61
CA GLU A 192 1.57 -0.78 -22.62
C GLU A 192 0.80 -1.44 -23.79
N GLU A 193 0.50 -2.75 -23.71
CA GLU A 193 -0.43 -3.36 -24.67
C GLU A 193 -1.83 -2.75 -24.56
N TRP A 194 -2.18 -1.85 -25.48
CA TRP A 194 -3.52 -1.27 -25.60
C TRP A 194 -4.49 -2.24 -26.30
N LYS A 195 -4.72 -3.41 -25.69
CA LYS A 195 -5.68 -4.41 -26.17
C LYS A 195 -7.08 -4.15 -25.60
N GLY A 196 -7.81 -3.25 -26.26
CA GLY A 196 -9.24 -3.05 -26.06
C GLY A 196 -9.61 -2.41 -24.72
N ASN A 197 -9.68 -1.08 -24.67
CA ASN A 197 -10.13 -0.23 -23.54
C ASN A 197 -9.37 -0.36 -22.20
N ALA A 198 -8.62 -1.42 -21.94
CA ALA A 198 -7.77 -1.58 -20.76
C ALA A 198 -6.29 -1.32 -21.10
N VAL A 199 -5.59 -0.57 -20.23
CA VAL A 199 -4.13 -0.38 -20.29
C VAL A 199 -3.53 -1.14 -19.13
N THR A 200 -2.74 -2.19 -19.41
CA THR A 200 -1.99 -2.92 -18.37
C THR A 200 -0.56 -2.38 -18.32
N TYR A 201 -0.09 -2.01 -17.13
CA TYR A 201 1.25 -1.44 -16.95
C TYR A 201 2.28 -2.54 -16.73
N ASN A 202 3.33 -2.58 -17.57
CA ASN A 202 4.43 -3.55 -17.40
C ASN A 202 5.34 -3.23 -16.20
N SER A 203 5.31 -1.99 -15.72
CA SER A 203 6.03 -1.57 -14.53
C SER A 203 5.30 -0.42 -13.83
N ALA A 204 5.38 -0.40 -12.50
CA ALA A 204 4.77 0.65 -11.69
C ALA A 204 5.54 0.84 -10.38
N LEU A 205 5.51 2.07 -9.86
CA LEU A 205 5.90 2.37 -8.48
C LEU A 205 4.66 2.37 -7.59
N VAL A 206 4.70 1.59 -6.51
CA VAL A 206 3.63 1.49 -5.52
C VAL A 206 4.12 2.10 -4.21
N TYR A 207 3.52 3.21 -3.80
CA TYR A 207 3.80 3.91 -2.55
C TYR A 207 2.80 3.48 -1.50
N ILE A 208 3.25 2.86 -0.42
CA ILE A 208 2.39 2.32 0.64
C ILE A 208 2.60 3.16 1.90
N TYR A 209 1.55 3.84 2.32
CA TYR A 209 1.54 4.68 3.53
C TYR A 209 0.82 3.93 4.64
N ASN A 210 1.53 3.58 5.71
CA ASN A 210 0.91 3.15 6.97
C ASN A 210 0.43 4.42 7.70
N ILE A 211 -0.88 4.61 7.80
CA ILE A 211 -1.48 5.80 8.42
C ILE A 211 -2.37 5.37 9.58
N ASP A 212 -2.19 6.01 10.72
CA ASP A 212 -2.96 5.76 11.92
C ASP A 212 -3.38 7.06 12.60
N ARG A 213 -4.06 6.89 13.74
CA ARG A 213 -4.58 8.00 14.51
C ARG A 213 -3.48 8.90 15.05
N ASP A 214 -2.47 8.29 15.65
CA ASP A 214 -1.32 8.97 16.26
C ASP A 214 -0.54 9.80 15.25
N LEU A 215 -0.38 9.27 14.04
CA LEU A 215 0.22 9.93 12.89
C LEU A 215 -0.66 11.06 12.36
N CYS A 216 -1.97 10.86 12.25
CA CYS A 216 -2.89 11.92 11.84
C CYS A 216 -2.97 13.05 12.87
N GLU A 217 -2.83 12.75 14.17
CA GLU A 217 -2.83 13.74 15.24
C GLU A 217 -1.48 14.48 15.37
N ARG A 218 -0.33 13.79 15.25
CA ARG A 218 1.01 14.42 15.25
C ARG A 218 1.32 15.19 13.97
N TYR A 219 0.96 14.64 12.81
CA TYR A 219 1.35 15.14 11.49
C TYR A 219 0.16 15.26 10.52
N PRO A 220 -0.90 16.02 10.87
CA PRO A 220 -2.14 16.08 10.11
C PRO A 220 -1.92 16.48 8.65
N MET A 221 -1.00 17.40 8.37
CA MET A 221 -0.71 17.81 6.99
C MET A 221 -0.10 16.70 6.14
N ILE A 222 0.69 15.78 6.71
CA ILE A 222 1.27 14.66 5.97
C ILE A 222 0.18 13.61 5.72
N ALA A 223 -0.53 13.22 6.79
CA ALA A 223 -1.61 12.23 6.69
C ALA A 223 -2.75 12.69 5.76
N TYR A 224 -3.20 13.94 5.87
CA TYR A 224 -4.22 14.50 4.98
C TYR A 224 -3.75 14.58 3.53
N ASN A 225 -2.48 14.92 3.26
CA ASN A 225 -1.96 14.90 1.88
C ASN A 225 -1.85 13.48 1.32
N ALA A 226 -1.44 12.50 2.13
CA ALA A 226 -1.41 11.10 1.75
C ALA A 226 -2.81 10.58 1.42
N ILE A 227 -3.80 10.81 2.30
CA ILE A 227 -5.21 10.47 2.04
C ILE A 227 -5.73 11.23 0.81
N ALA A 228 -5.46 12.53 0.69
CA ALA A 228 -5.89 13.35 -0.46
C ALA A 228 -5.30 12.88 -1.79
N ARG A 229 -4.17 12.17 -1.78
CA ARG A 229 -3.46 11.73 -3.00
C ARG A 229 -3.47 10.24 -3.26
N ALA A 230 -3.81 9.42 -2.26
CA ALA A 230 -4.01 7.98 -2.38
C ALA A 230 -4.83 7.64 -3.63
N ASP A 231 -4.38 6.70 -4.44
CA ASP A 231 -5.17 6.16 -5.54
C ASP A 231 -6.18 5.12 -5.02
N GLY A 232 -5.91 4.48 -3.87
CA GLY A 232 -6.88 3.67 -3.14
C GLY A 232 -6.49 3.39 -1.68
N PHE A 233 -7.36 2.66 -0.98
CA PHE A 233 -7.26 2.45 0.46
C PHE A 233 -7.36 0.97 0.85
N ALA A 234 -6.63 0.58 1.88
CA ALA A 234 -6.81 -0.67 2.61
C ALA A 234 -7.17 -0.32 4.06
N VAL A 235 -8.44 -0.54 4.44
CA VAL A 235 -8.97 -0.13 5.76
C VAL A 235 -9.14 -1.35 6.64
N ILE A 236 -8.44 -1.38 7.77
CA ILE A 236 -8.33 -2.49 8.72
C ILE A 236 -9.19 -2.17 9.95
N THR A 237 -10.06 -3.08 10.37
CA THR A 237 -10.98 -2.91 11.51
C THR A 237 -11.22 -4.23 12.25
N ASP A 238 -11.28 -4.18 13.58
CA ASP A 238 -11.48 -5.35 14.46
C ASP A 238 -12.96 -5.74 14.51
N LEU A 239 -13.29 -6.94 14.02
CA LEU A 239 -14.67 -7.45 13.96
C LEU A 239 -15.24 -7.83 15.34
N ALA A 240 -14.38 -8.03 16.34
CA ALA A 240 -14.78 -8.29 17.72
C ALA A 240 -15.07 -6.99 18.48
N GLU A 241 -14.31 -5.93 18.20
CA GLU A 241 -14.57 -4.57 18.71
C GLU A 241 -15.68 -3.85 17.95
N ALA A 242 -16.01 -4.29 16.73
CA ALA A 242 -17.27 -4.00 16.04
C ALA A 242 -18.49 -4.66 16.74
N ALA A 243 -18.68 -4.31 18.02
CA ALA A 243 -19.76 -4.78 18.86
C ALA A 243 -21.13 -4.32 18.31
N PRO A 244 -22.21 -5.07 18.56
CA PRO A 244 -23.54 -4.73 18.08
C PRO A 244 -24.22 -3.63 18.92
N SER A 245 -23.52 -2.54 19.27
CA SER A 245 -24.17 -1.35 19.82
C SER A 245 -24.90 -0.60 18.72
N ASP A 246 -26.10 -0.10 18.98
CA ASP A 246 -26.84 0.72 18.01
C ASP A 246 -26.34 2.17 17.92
N ASP A 247 -25.29 2.49 18.68
CA ASP A 247 -24.49 3.69 18.45
C ASP A 247 -23.45 3.40 17.33
N PRO A 248 -23.57 4.04 16.15
CA PRO A 248 -22.57 3.88 15.09
C PRO A 248 -21.19 4.49 15.45
N ALA A 249 -21.06 5.27 16.54
CA ALA A 249 -19.79 5.84 16.99
C ALA A 249 -18.80 4.84 17.61
N TYR A 250 -19.17 3.54 17.70
CA TYR A 250 -18.44 2.57 18.54
C TYR A 250 -17.05 2.15 18.04
N ASP A 251 -16.71 2.36 16.77
CA ASP A 251 -15.30 2.37 16.33
C ASP A 251 -14.84 3.85 16.27
N PRO A 252 -14.05 4.33 17.25
CA PRO A 252 -13.58 5.72 17.29
C PRO A 252 -12.65 6.02 16.12
N TRP A 253 -11.94 5.02 15.61
CA TRP A 253 -11.07 5.16 14.46
C TRP A 253 -11.87 5.29 13.17
N LEU A 254 -12.89 4.46 12.91
CA LEU A 254 -13.76 4.66 11.74
C LEU A 254 -14.49 6.00 11.80
N GLY A 255 -14.88 6.47 12.99
CA GLY A 255 -15.39 7.84 13.19
C GLY A 255 -14.35 8.92 12.82
N TYR A 256 -13.14 8.81 13.36
CA TYR A 256 -12.03 9.72 13.07
C TYR A 256 -11.65 9.74 11.59
N LEU A 257 -11.56 8.56 10.96
CA LEU A 257 -11.24 8.37 9.55
C LEU A 257 -12.32 8.98 8.66
N THR A 258 -13.59 8.80 9.04
CA THR A 258 -14.73 9.44 8.37
C THR A 258 -14.63 10.96 8.40
N ASP A 259 -14.39 11.55 9.56
CA ASP A 259 -14.25 13.00 9.68
C ASP A 259 -12.98 13.53 9.01
N THR A 260 -11.93 12.71 8.95
CA THR A 260 -10.71 13.00 8.17
C THR A 260 -11.00 12.99 6.67
N PHE A 261 -11.72 11.98 6.16
CA PHE A 261 -12.16 11.92 4.77
C PHE A 261 -13.08 13.10 4.44
N ARG A 262 -13.98 13.51 5.34
CA ARG A 262 -14.82 14.71 5.17
C ARG A 262 -14.00 16.01 5.14
N LYS A 263 -12.95 16.13 5.95
CA LYS A 263 -12.03 17.29 5.90
C LYS A 263 -11.25 17.34 4.58
N VAL A 264 -10.87 16.17 4.04
CA VAL A 264 -10.02 16.05 2.84
C VAL A 264 -10.81 16.14 1.53
N PHE A 265 -11.96 15.46 1.43
CA PHE A 265 -12.79 15.35 0.24
C PHE A 265 -14.06 16.22 0.29
N GLY A 266 -14.34 16.85 1.43
CA GLY A 266 -15.58 17.59 1.66
C GLY A 266 -16.78 16.66 1.85
N ALA A 267 -17.96 17.11 1.42
CA ALA A 267 -19.17 16.29 1.38
C ALA A 267 -19.23 15.37 0.14
N PHE A 268 -18.23 15.41 -0.74
CA PHE A 268 -18.22 14.62 -1.97
C PHE A 268 -17.83 13.16 -1.71
N PRO A 269 -18.43 12.22 -2.45
CA PRO A 269 -18.05 10.83 -2.34
C PRO A 269 -16.64 10.55 -2.83
N CYS A 270 -15.93 9.65 -2.16
CA CYS A 270 -14.55 9.26 -2.51
C CYS A 270 -14.57 8.22 -3.66
N ASP A 271 -14.24 8.63 -4.89
CA ASP A 271 -14.33 7.80 -6.12
C ASP A 271 -13.26 6.69 -6.25
N ARG A 272 -12.55 6.39 -5.17
CA ARG A 272 -11.33 5.58 -5.16
C ARG A 272 -11.60 4.16 -4.68
N PRO A 273 -10.93 3.12 -5.23
CA PRO A 273 -11.07 1.76 -4.72
C PRO A 273 -10.62 1.67 -3.26
N SER A 274 -11.46 1.05 -2.43
CA SER A 274 -11.16 0.74 -1.02
C SER A 274 -11.42 -0.74 -0.78
N ALA A 275 -10.43 -1.42 -0.19
CA ALA A 275 -10.60 -2.74 0.40
C ALA A 275 -10.86 -2.61 1.92
N LEU A 276 -11.84 -3.35 2.43
CA LEU A 276 -12.16 -3.43 3.85
C LEU A 276 -11.64 -4.77 4.39
N ILE A 277 -10.86 -4.71 5.45
CA ILE A 277 -10.09 -5.82 6.04
C ILE A 277 -10.58 -5.97 7.48
N MET A 278 -11.35 -7.04 7.73
CA MET A 278 -11.98 -7.30 9.02
C MET A 278 -11.16 -8.34 9.80
N THR A 279 -10.58 -7.95 10.93
CA THR A 279 -9.67 -8.78 11.74
C THR A 279 -10.38 -9.47 12.92
N LYS A 280 -9.68 -10.42 13.56
CA LYS A 280 -10.13 -11.18 14.74
C LYS A 280 -11.52 -11.84 14.61
N ALA A 281 -11.85 -12.34 13.41
CA ALA A 281 -13.15 -12.95 13.12
C ALA A 281 -13.43 -14.23 13.95
N ASP A 282 -12.40 -15.03 14.26
CA ASP A 282 -12.43 -16.16 15.21
C ASP A 282 -13.06 -15.80 16.56
N LYS A 283 -12.78 -14.61 17.12
CA LYS A 283 -13.33 -14.15 18.41
C LYS A 283 -14.86 -14.05 18.35
N VAL A 284 -15.39 -13.81 17.14
CA VAL A 284 -16.83 -13.77 16.84
C VAL A 284 -17.39 -15.17 16.60
N PHE A 285 -16.58 -16.12 16.11
CA PHE A 285 -16.97 -17.52 15.89
C PHE A 285 -16.90 -18.41 17.13
N GLY A 286 -16.03 -18.09 18.11
CA GLY A 286 -16.13 -18.52 19.51
C GLY A 286 -15.89 -20.00 19.81
N ASP A 287 -15.27 -20.77 18.92
CA ASP A 287 -14.98 -22.20 19.13
C ASP A 287 -13.82 -22.66 18.23
N ASP A 288 -12.61 -22.76 18.80
CA ASP A 288 -11.38 -23.16 18.09
C ASP A 288 -11.53 -24.50 17.34
N LYS A 289 -12.41 -25.40 17.81
CA LYS A 289 -12.66 -26.68 17.13
C LYS A 289 -13.52 -26.54 15.89
N LYS A 290 -14.44 -25.57 15.87
CA LYS A 290 -15.22 -25.24 14.66
C LYS A 290 -14.35 -24.47 13.68
N TRP A 291 -13.58 -23.50 14.15
CA TRP A 291 -12.65 -22.77 13.29
C TRP A 291 -11.58 -23.71 12.69
N ALA A 292 -10.97 -24.58 13.50
CA ALA A 292 -10.07 -25.61 13.00
C ALA A 292 -10.76 -26.64 12.08
N ALA A 293 -12.05 -26.93 12.23
CA ALA A 293 -12.77 -27.81 11.30
C ALA A 293 -13.10 -27.12 9.96
N VAL A 294 -13.43 -25.82 9.98
CA VAL A 294 -13.57 -24.97 8.79
C VAL A 294 -12.23 -24.87 8.05
N MET A 295 -11.13 -24.61 8.77
CA MET A 295 -9.79 -24.45 8.20
C MET A 295 -9.11 -25.77 7.80
N LYS A 296 -9.58 -26.94 8.29
CA LYS A 296 -9.04 -28.28 7.91
C LYS A 296 -9.79 -28.97 6.76
N GLY A 297 -10.88 -28.38 6.24
CA GLY A 297 -11.56 -28.87 5.04
C GLY A 297 -12.27 -30.23 5.18
N ASP A 298 -12.53 -30.70 6.40
CA ASP A 298 -12.88 -32.10 6.68
C ASP A 298 -14.36 -32.47 6.36
N ASN A 299 -15.14 -31.57 5.74
CA ASN A 299 -16.40 -31.82 5.01
C ASN A 299 -17.03 -30.52 4.47
N ALA A 300 -17.29 -30.42 3.17
CA ALA A 300 -18.01 -29.27 2.57
C ALA A 300 -19.43 -29.10 3.15
N ASP A 301 -20.16 -30.22 3.35
CA ASP A 301 -21.49 -30.31 3.99
C ASP A 301 -21.56 -29.73 5.41
N ARG A 302 -20.41 -29.51 6.06
CA ARG A 302 -20.32 -28.86 7.38
C ARG A 302 -20.08 -27.36 7.29
N ILE A 303 -19.47 -26.84 6.23
CA ILE A 303 -19.25 -25.41 6.03
C ILE A 303 -20.58 -24.72 5.70
N GLU A 304 -21.44 -25.34 4.88
CA GLU A 304 -22.83 -24.91 4.66
C GLU A 304 -23.71 -24.93 5.93
N LYS A 305 -23.28 -25.60 7.01
CA LYS A 305 -23.95 -25.59 8.33
C LYS A 305 -23.20 -24.79 9.39
N ALA A 306 -21.95 -24.43 9.11
CA ALA A 306 -21.17 -23.41 9.80
C ALA A 306 -21.40 -22.02 9.17
N VAL A 307 -22.61 -21.80 8.62
CA VAL A 307 -23.09 -20.49 8.17
C VAL A 307 -22.72 -19.46 9.23
N PRO A 308 -22.23 -18.26 8.84
CA PRO A 308 -22.13 -17.16 9.79
C PRO A 308 -23.44 -17.05 10.56
N THR A 309 -23.35 -17.10 11.89
CA THR A 309 -24.54 -16.95 12.74
C THR A 309 -25.30 -15.69 12.32
N PRO A 310 -26.63 -15.61 12.47
CA PRO A 310 -27.36 -14.38 12.15
C PRO A 310 -26.75 -13.13 12.83
N ALA A 311 -26.11 -13.31 13.98
CA ALA A 311 -25.30 -12.30 14.65
C ALA A 311 -24.00 -11.93 13.92
N PHE A 312 -23.22 -12.88 13.38
CA PHE A 312 -22.07 -12.56 12.52
C PHE A 312 -22.52 -11.81 11.27
N LYS A 313 -23.53 -12.34 10.54
CA LYS A 313 -23.98 -11.69 9.31
C LYS A 313 -24.47 -10.28 9.60
N ALA A 314 -25.26 -10.10 10.67
CA ALA A 314 -25.64 -8.78 11.14
C ALA A 314 -24.46 -7.88 11.51
N ARG A 315 -23.35 -8.39 12.09
CA ARG A 315 -22.14 -7.61 12.37
C ARG A 315 -21.36 -7.23 11.11
N SER A 316 -21.14 -8.17 10.19
CA SER A 316 -20.47 -7.92 8.90
C SER A 316 -21.28 -6.91 8.06
N ASP A 317 -22.58 -7.18 7.87
CA ASP A 317 -23.50 -6.30 7.16
C ASP A 317 -23.59 -4.92 7.84
N LYS A 318 -23.52 -4.84 9.19
CA LYS A 318 -23.50 -3.57 9.94
C LYS A 318 -22.17 -2.83 9.85
N ALA A 319 -21.02 -3.51 9.92
CA ALA A 319 -19.71 -2.90 9.73
C ALA A 319 -19.57 -2.36 8.30
N GLU A 320 -20.00 -3.13 7.31
CA GLU A 320 -20.05 -2.69 5.92
C GLU A 320 -21.08 -1.55 5.71
N ALA A 321 -22.25 -1.60 6.35
CA ALA A 321 -23.22 -0.50 6.30
C ALA A 321 -22.71 0.77 6.99
N VAL A 322 -21.99 0.67 8.12
CA VAL A 322 -21.32 1.79 8.78
C VAL A 322 -20.25 2.37 7.86
N PHE A 323 -19.42 1.54 7.23
CA PHE A 323 -18.44 1.98 6.23
C PHE A 323 -19.10 2.71 5.05
N ARG A 324 -20.13 2.09 4.43
CA ARG A 324 -20.91 2.63 3.29
C ARG A 324 -21.68 3.92 3.61
N THR A 325 -22.19 4.07 4.83
CA THR A 325 -22.95 5.27 5.25
C THR A 325 -22.04 6.41 5.69
N ARG A 326 -20.85 6.10 6.21
CA ARG A 326 -19.93 7.09 6.74
C ARG A 326 -18.94 7.61 5.71
N ILE A 327 -18.40 6.72 4.89
CA ILE A 327 -17.61 7.09 3.71
C ILE A 327 -18.57 7.02 2.51
N PRO A 328 -19.23 8.14 2.14
CA PRO A 328 -20.13 8.11 0.99
C PRO A 328 -19.28 7.79 -0.24
N ALA A 329 -19.57 6.70 -0.95
CA ALA A 329 -19.18 6.51 -2.34
C ALA A 329 -19.87 5.31 -2.98
N HIS A 330 -19.86 5.31 -4.32
CA HIS A 330 -20.12 4.13 -5.13
C HIS A 330 -18.94 3.16 -5.06
N TYR A 331 -18.81 2.44 -3.95
CA TYR A 331 -17.77 1.44 -3.77
C TYR A 331 -18.06 0.15 -4.55
N SER A 332 -17.05 -0.29 -5.32
CA SER A 332 -16.80 -1.73 -5.44
C SER A 332 -16.00 -2.13 -4.20
N ALA A 333 -16.69 -2.45 -3.11
CA ALA A 333 -16.05 -2.86 -1.87
C ALA A 333 -15.55 -4.31 -2.02
N TYR A 334 -14.25 -4.52 -1.87
CA TYR A 334 -13.70 -5.84 -1.60
C TYR A 334 -13.56 -6.00 -0.09
N SER A 335 -14.28 -6.97 0.48
CA SER A 335 -14.24 -7.27 1.91
C SER A 335 -13.46 -8.56 2.14
N ALA A 336 -12.43 -8.51 2.98
CA ALA A 336 -11.66 -9.68 3.42
C ALA A 336 -11.84 -9.91 4.92
N LEU A 337 -11.85 -11.18 5.32
CA LEU A 337 -12.08 -11.63 6.69
C LEU A 337 -10.86 -12.40 7.21
N PHE A 338 -10.38 -12.03 8.38
CA PHE A 338 -9.21 -12.60 9.03
C PHE A 338 -9.54 -13.07 10.44
N GLY A 339 -9.31 -14.35 10.73
CA GLY A 339 -9.25 -14.83 12.11
C GLY A 339 -7.97 -14.36 12.81
N ARG A 340 -8.05 -14.13 14.12
CA ARG A 340 -6.91 -14.01 15.04
C ARG A 340 -6.02 -15.23 14.89
N GLU A 341 -4.72 -15.02 15.03
CA GLU A 341 -3.73 -16.09 14.94
C GLU A 341 -3.92 -16.94 13.67
N THR A 342 -3.87 -16.26 12.50
CA THR A 342 -2.96 -16.76 11.44
C THR A 342 -1.58 -16.86 12.10
N SER A 343 -1.34 -18.04 12.67
CA SER A 343 -0.37 -18.24 13.73
C SER A 343 1.02 -17.81 13.31
N MET A 344 1.76 -17.20 14.24
CA MET A 344 3.22 -17.00 14.11
C MET A 344 3.97 -18.31 13.80
N TYR A 345 3.33 -19.47 13.99
CA TYR A 345 3.86 -20.80 13.72
C TYR A 345 3.28 -21.48 12.46
N PHE A 346 2.45 -20.81 11.65
CA PHE A 346 1.95 -21.32 10.37
C PHE A 346 2.32 -20.42 9.16
N PRO A 347 3.62 -20.24 8.85
CA PRO A 347 4.05 -19.67 7.57
C PRO A 347 3.89 -20.65 6.38
N GLU A 348 3.45 -21.90 6.60
CA GLU A 348 3.26 -22.90 5.55
C GLU A 348 1.89 -23.60 5.61
N ARG A 349 1.08 -23.43 4.55
CA ARG A 349 -0.20 -24.12 4.22
C ARG A 349 -1.37 -23.72 5.15
N THR A 350 -2.61 -23.48 4.70
CA THR A 350 -3.39 -24.04 3.57
C THR A 350 -4.60 -23.13 3.27
N PHE A 351 -5.15 -23.09 2.04
CA PHE A 351 -6.41 -22.39 1.69
C PHE A 351 -7.16 -23.15 0.56
N PHE A 352 -8.50 -23.21 0.57
CA PHE A 352 -9.35 -23.98 -0.38
C PHE A 352 -10.72 -23.30 -0.69
N GLU A 353 -11.36 -23.71 -1.81
CA GLU A 353 -12.54 -23.08 -2.49
C GLU A 353 -13.92 -23.72 -2.17
N PRO A 354 -15.05 -23.06 -2.52
CA PRO A 354 -16.04 -23.58 -3.52
C PRO A 354 -16.80 -22.47 -4.32
N ASN A 355 -17.52 -22.64 -5.46
CA ASN A 355 -17.87 -23.77 -6.34
C ASN A 355 -18.28 -23.30 -7.78
N GLU A 356 -18.72 -24.20 -8.67
CA GLU A 356 -18.97 -23.94 -10.13
C GLU A 356 -20.22 -23.09 -10.53
N ASP A 357 -21.15 -22.74 -9.64
CA ASP A 357 -22.48 -22.22 -10.02
C ASP A 357 -22.66 -20.69 -10.00
N GLY A 358 -21.60 -19.93 -9.69
CA GLY A 358 -21.51 -18.50 -9.98
C GLY A 358 -22.25 -17.57 -9.00
N THR A 359 -22.55 -18.01 -7.78
CA THR A 359 -23.02 -17.12 -6.70
C THR A 359 -21.90 -16.77 -5.72
N ALA A 360 -21.73 -15.49 -5.40
CA ALA A 360 -20.68 -15.04 -4.47
C ALA A 360 -21.09 -15.28 -3.00
N SER A 361 -20.26 -16.02 -2.26
CA SER A 361 -20.50 -16.40 -0.87
C SER A 361 -19.43 -15.82 0.07
N VAL A 362 -19.80 -15.56 1.32
CA VAL A 362 -18.90 -15.10 2.40
C VAL A 362 -17.83 -16.16 2.77
N ASN A 363 -17.95 -17.38 2.23
CA ASN A 363 -16.99 -18.46 2.42
C ASN A 363 -15.70 -18.31 1.57
N ASP A 364 -15.63 -17.34 0.64
CA ASP A 364 -14.40 -16.94 -0.06
C ASP A 364 -13.44 -16.15 0.87
N CYS A 365 -13.03 -16.75 1.98
CA CYS A 365 -12.01 -16.17 2.88
C CYS A 365 -10.63 -16.25 2.22
N ARG A 366 -10.39 -15.35 1.26
CA ARG A 366 -9.13 -15.24 0.55
C ARG A 366 -8.03 -14.70 1.47
N ILE A 367 -6.84 -15.22 1.20
CA ILE A 367 -5.51 -14.89 1.70
C ILE A 367 -5.29 -13.34 1.81
N PRO A 368 -4.56 -12.81 2.83
CA PRO A 368 -4.34 -11.36 3.00
C PRO A 368 -4.04 -10.54 1.74
N GLU A 369 -3.23 -11.09 0.84
CA GLU A 369 -2.77 -10.43 -0.38
C GLU A 369 -3.93 -10.14 -1.33
N ALA A 370 -5.00 -10.94 -1.34
CA ALA A 370 -6.08 -10.82 -2.32
C ALA A 370 -6.78 -9.44 -2.25
N SER A 371 -6.80 -8.79 -1.08
CA SER A 371 -7.28 -7.41 -0.94
C SER A 371 -6.34 -6.38 -1.59
N PHE A 372 -5.03 -6.59 -1.50
CA PHE A 372 -4.02 -5.74 -2.13
C PHE A 372 -3.87 -6.04 -3.63
N GLU A 373 -3.90 -7.30 -4.05
CA GLU A 373 -3.94 -7.72 -5.45
C GLU A 373 -5.20 -7.19 -6.16
N TRP A 374 -6.35 -7.19 -5.47
CA TRP A 374 -7.56 -6.56 -5.97
C TRP A 374 -7.34 -5.05 -6.17
N LEU A 375 -6.75 -4.34 -5.21
CA LEU A 375 -6.37 -2.92 -5.37
C LEU A 375 -5.42 -2.73 -6.57
N LEU A 376 -4.35 -3.52 -6.67
CA LEU A 376 -3.41 -3.51 -7.81
C LEU A 376 -4.12 -3.78 -9.15
N SER A 377 -5.16 -4.62 -9.18
CA SER A 377 -5.97 -4.84 -10.38
C SER A 377 -6.82 -3.62 -10.74
N LYS A 378 -7.37 -2.90 -9.75
CA LYS A 378 -8.09 -1.63 -9.96
C LYS A 378 -7.19 -0.47 -10.38
N PHE A 379 -5.88 -0.58 -10.14
CA PHE A 379 -4.88 0.32 -10.70
C PHE A 379 -4.34 -0.13 -12.06
N SER A 380 -4.80 -1.27 -12.59
CA SER A 380 -4.35 -1.91 -13.83
C SER A 380 -2.86 -2.30 -13.82
N ILE A 381 -2.29 -2.49 -12.62
CA ILE A 381 -0.93 -3.03 -12.41
C ILE A 381 -0.97 -4.54 -12.63
N LEU A 382 -1.93 -5.21 -11.98
CA LEU A 382 -2.31 -6.58 -12.30
C LEU A 382 -3.47 -6.57 -13.31
N PRO A 383 -3.58 -7.55 -14.22
CA PRO A 383 -4.77 -7.66 -15.07
C PRO A 383 -6.02 -7.87 -14.20
N GLU A 384 -7.21 -7.42 -14.62
CA GLU A 384 -8.45 -7.71 -13.87
C GLU A 384 -8.71 -9.23 -13.75
N ASN A 385 -8.18 -9.99 -14.72
CA ASN A 385 -8.19 -11.43 -14.68
C ASN A 385 -7.20 -12.01 -13.67
N ALA A 386 -6.19 -11.30 -13.13
CA ALA A 386 -5.34 -11.81 -12.04
C ALA A 386 -6.15 -12.06 -10.77
N ALA A 387 -7.05 -11.12 -10.43
CA ALA A 387 -7.99 -11.27 -9.32
C ALA A 387 -9.03 -12.40 -9.55
N LYS A 388 -9.09 -12.95 -10.78
CA LYS A 388 -9.91 -14.10 -11.18
C LYS A 388 -9.12 -15.37 -11.49
N SER A 389 -7.83 -15.30 -11.82
CA SER A 389 -7.03 -16.43 -12.32
C SER A 389 -6.39 -17.25 -11.20
N PHE A 390 -6.73 -16.91 -9.95
CA PHE A 390 -6.73 -17.87 -8.85
C PHE A 390 -7.92 -18.84 -8.91
N THR A 391 -8.93 -18.61 -9.76
CA THR A 391 -9.62 -19.73 -10.42
C THR A 391 -8.61 -20.35 -11.37
N ILE A 392 -7.88 -21.33 -10.86
CA ILE A 392 -6.97 -22.16 -11.66
C ILE A 392 -7.83 -22.88 -12.70
N THR A 393 -7.40 -22.86 -13.97
CA THR A 393 -8.08 -23.61 -15.02
C THR A 393 -7.93 -25.11 -14.73
N LEU A 394 -9.08 -25.79 -14.58
CA LEU A 394 -9.31 -27.22 -14.27
C LEU A 394 -8.15 -28.19 -14.56
#